data_AF-A0A962TTH0-F1
#
_entry.id   AF-A0A962TTH0-F1
#
_cell.length_a   1.000
_cell.length_b   1.000
_cell.length_c   1.000
_cell.angle_alpha   90.00
_cell.angle_beta   90.00
_cell.angle_gamma   90.00
#
_symmetry.space_group_name_H-M   'P 1'
#
loop_
_entity.id
_entity.type
_entity.pdbx_description
1 polymer ?
#
loop_
_entity_poly.entity_id
_entity_poly.type
_entity_poly.pdbx_seq_one_letter_code
_entity_poly.pdbx_strand_id
1 'polypeptide(L)'
;MLLRGLFVFLSFFALFIAGSGFVYAQSEAEKSEGGDFLSDPLKTERAQALNSAVSAKIKSLDYADAQHFFILYKNYTMVSAVKAVEADLKMAVDACSEENPKMKKDLNSRYEAWHDAVAKSMESAMSNINNMILAQTYESRANLESLFREADDVRADTDSQFKKIPVSTPEACEYMVSKMEETRDQMISLLSTTLVTYPTAVQRSQP
;
A
#
# COMPACT_ATOMS: atom_id res chain seq x y z
N MET A 1 -21.43 -28.84 -7.55
CA MET A 1 -21.66 -27.37 -7.53
C MET A 1 -21.02 -26.85 -6.25
N LEU A 2 -20.33 -25.70 -6.30
CA LEU A 2 -19.54 -25.04 -5.23
C LEU A 2 -18.03 -25.29 -5.29
N LEU A 3 -17.35 -24.65 -6.24
CA LEU A 3 -15.95 -24.24 -6.10
C LEU A 3 -15.67 -23.12 -7.12
N ARG A 4 -16.24 -21.93 -6.89
CA ARG A 4 -15.99 -20.71 -7.66
C ARG A 4 -16.06 -19.52 -6.71
N GLY A 5 -14.92 -19.06 -6.21
CA GLY A 5 -14.87 -17.90 -5.31
C GLY A 5 -13.61 -17.81 -4.47
N LEU A 6 -12.43 -18.05 -5.06
CA LEU A 6 -11.17 -18.02 -4.30
C LEU A 6 -10.02 -17.42 -5.12
N PHE A 7 -10.21 -16.20 -5.64
CA PHE A 7 -9.13 -15.42 -6.27
C PHE A 7 -9.47 -13.92 -6.18
N VAL A 8 -9.20 -13.27 -5.04
CA VAL A 8 -9.20 -11.79 -4.97
C VAL A 8 -8.01 -11.21 -4.19
N PHE A 9 -7.37 -11.96 -3.30
CA PHE A 9 -6.40 -11.36 -2.36
C PHE A 9 -5.01 -11.03 -2.91
N LEU A 10 -4.65 -11.46 -4.12
CA LEU A 10 -3.33 -11.15 -4.72
C LEU A 10 -3.37 -10.13 -5.88
N SER A 11 -4.55 -9.64 -6.27
CA SER A 11 -4.68 -8.66 -7.37
C SER A 11 -4.69 -7.21 -6.89
N PHE A 12 -4.69 -6.94 -5.59
CA PHE A 12 -4.72 -5.56 -5.07
C PHE A 12 -3.39 -4.82 -5.16
N PHE A 13 -2.27 -5.54 -5.26
CA PHE A 13 -0.96 -4.91 -5.46
C PHE A 13 -0.76 -4.32 -6.87
N ALA A 14 -1.61 -4.70 -7.83
CA ALA A 14 -1.52 -4.23 -9.21
C ALA A 14 -2.17 -2.85 -9.45
N LEU A 15 -2.93 -2.31 -8.49
CA LEU A 15 -3.73 -1.09 -8.70
C LEU A 15 -3.04 0.22 -8.28
N PHE A 16 -1.93 0.19 -7.55
CA PHE A 16 -1.20 1.41 -7.16
C PHE A 16 0.00 1.78 -8.05
N ILE A 17 0.25 1.03 -9.13
CA ILE A 17 1.24 1.38 -10.18
C ILE A 17 0.55 1.96 -11.43
N ALA A 18 -0.71 2.40 -11.33
CA ALA A 18 -1.40 3.10 -12.40
C ALA A 18 -1.01 4.59 -12.42
N GLY A 19 0.27 4.88 -12.61
CA GLY A 19 0.79 6.24 -12.53
C GLY A 19 2.07 6.54 -13.30
N SER A 20 2.54 5.65 -14.19
CA SER A 20 3.43 5.99 -15.32
C SER A 20 3.90 4.72 -16.05
N GLY A 21 3.32 4.43 -17.22
CA GLY A 21 3.94 3.67 -18.31
C GLY A 21 4.18 2.15 -18.15
N PHE A 22 3.30 1.35 -18.75
CA PHE A 22 3.49 -0.02 -19.28
C PHE A 22 4.12 -1.12 -18.39
N VAL A 23 3.30 -2.12 -17.99
CA VAL A 23 3.37 -3.53 -18.44
C VAL A 23 2.00 -4.17 -18.18
N TYR A 24 1.39 -4.72 -19.25
CA TYR A 24 0.17 -5.52 -19.19
C TYR A 24 0.48 -6.96 -18.74
N ALA A 25 -0.30 -7.47 -17.79
CA ALA A 25 -0.71 -8.86 -17.73
C ALA A 25 -2.11 -8.92 -17.08
N GLN A 26 -3.12 -8.63 -17.91
CA GLN A 26 -4.53 -8.80 -17.55
C GLN A 26 -4.86 -10.28 -17.75
N SER A 27 -4.88 -11.07 -16.68
CA SER A 27 -5.51 -12.40 -16.74
C SER A 27 -7.01 -12.20 -16.69
N GLU A 28 -7.71 -12.70 -17.70
CA GLU A 28 -9.17 -12.67 -17.84
C GLU A 28 -9.86 -13.16 -16.56
N ALA A 29 -10.47 -12.23 -15.83
CA ALA A 29 -11.47 -12.54 -14.82
C ALA A 29 -12.85 -12.39 -15.45
N GLU A 30 -13.62 -13.46 -15.34
CA GLU A 30 -14.95 -13.69 -15.89
C GLU A 30 -15.91 -12.50 -15.71
N LYS A 31 -16.80 -12.34 -16.70
CA LYS A 31 -17.99 -11.46 -16.66
C LYS A 31 -18.82 -11.74 -15.39
N SER A 32 -18.56 -11.01 -14.30
CA SER A 32 -19.55 -10.79 -13.25
C SER A 32 -20.36 -9.55 -13.62
N GLU A 33 -21.67 -9.66 -13.56
CA GLU A 33 -22.64 -8.62 -13.87
C GLU A 33 -22.23 -7.27 -13.25
N GLY A 34 -21.82 -6.35 -14.11
CA GLY A 34 -21.29 -5.04 -13.76
C GLY A 34 -22.39 -4.13 -13.22
N GLY A 35 -22.46 -4.01 -11.90
CA GLY A 35 -22.78 -2.71 -11.31
C GLY A 35 -21.68 -1.74 -11.74
N ASP A 36 -22.08 -0.53 -12.15
CA ASP A 36 -21.19 0.55 -12.58
C ASP A 36 -20.24 0.92 -11.43
N PHE A 37 -19.14 0.18 -11.35
CA PHE A 37 -18.12 0.19 -10.30
C PHE A 37 -17.34 1.52 -10.27
N LEU A 38 -17.49 2.34 -11.32
CA LEU A 38 -16.91 3.68 -11.44
C LEU A 38 -17.93 4.80 -11.17
N SER A 39 -19.15 4.47 -10.74
CA SER A 39 -20.25 5.44 -10.70
C SER A 39 -20.30 6.35 -9.47
N ASP A 40 -19.41 6.20 -8.46
CA ASP A 40 -19.34 7.16 -7.35
C ASP A 40 -18.43 8.35 -7.75
N PRO A 41 -19.02 9.47 -8.21
CA PRO A 41 -18.24 10.56 -8.82
C PRO A 41 -17.44 11.31 -7.75
N LEU A 42 -17.96 11.39 -6.53
CA LEU A 42 -17.38 12.12 -5.39
C LEU A 42 -16.05 11.51 -4.91
N LYS A 43 -15.88 10.19 -5.04
CA LYS A 43 -14.67 9.49 -4.56
C LYS A 43 -13.59 9.42 -5.63
N THR A 44 -13.99 9.33 -6.90
CA THR A 44 -13.09 9.60 -8.03
C THR A 44 -12.61 11.05 -7.97
N GLU A 45 -13.48 11.99 -7.56
CA GLU A 45 -13.15 13.40 -7.39
C GLU A 45 -12.09 13.64 -6.30
N ARG A 46 -12.17 13.02 -5.11
CA ARG A 46 -11.12 13.15 -4.08
C ARG A 46 -9.76 12.63 -4.54
N ALA A 47 -9.72 11.44 -5.15
CA ALA A 47 -8.47 10.89 -5.68
C ALA A 47 -7.91 11.78 -6.81
N GLN A 48 -8.76 12.31 -7.68
CA GLN A 48 -8.40 13.27 -8.71
C GLN A 48 -7.90 14.60 -8.11
N ALA A 49 -8.53 15.09 -7.03
CA ALA A 49 -8.15 16.31 -6.35
C ALA A 49 -6.78 16.17 -5.70
N LEU A 50 -6.51 15.05 -5.00
CA LEU A 50 -5.18 14.74 -4.46
C LEU A 50 -4.12 14.68 -5.58
N ASN A 51 -4.39 13.94 -6.66
CA ASN A 51 -3.47 13.84 -7.79
C ASN A 51 -3.21 15.22 -8.43
N SER A 52 -4.24 16.06 -8.53
CA SER A 52 -4.12 17.42 -9.04
C SER A 52 -3.29 18.31 -8.11
N ALA A 53 -3.48 18.21 -6.79
CA ALA A 53 -2.71 18.94 -5.80
C ALA A 53 -1.22 18.54 -5.83
N VAL A 54 -0.93 17.24 -5.90
CA VAL A 54 0.44 16.72 -6.04
C VAL A 54 1.08 17.21 -7.34
N SER A 55 0.35 17.12 -8.47
CA SER A 55 0.82 17.60 -9.78
C SER A 55 1.08 19.11 -9.78
N ALA A 56 0.18 19.89 -9.19
CA ALA A 56 0.33 21.34 -9.06
C ALA A 56 1.53 21.71 -8.20
N LYS A 57 1.77 20.98 -7.09
CA LYS A 57 2.95 21.17 -6.25
C LYS A 57 4.24 20.86 -7.03
N ILE A 58 4.31 19.74 -7.75
CA ILE A 58 5.48 19.40 -8.58
C ILE A 58 5.78 20.50 -9.60
N LYS A 59 4.75 21.05 -10.26
CA LYS A 59 4.90 22.09 -11.28
C LYS A 59 5.31 23.46 -10.73
N SER A 60 5.08 23.73 -9.44
CA SER A 60 5.44 25.01 -8.83
C SER A 60 6.86 25.04 -8.26
N LEU A 61 7.53 23.89 -8.21
CA LEU A 61 8.89 23.73 -7.72
C LEU A 61 9.90 23.81 -8.87
N ASP A 62 11.14 24.15 -8.54
CA ASP A 62 12.24 23.92 -9.48
C ASP A 62 12.48 22.41 -9.67
N TYR A 63 13.32 22.06 -10.64
CA TYR A 63 13.54 20.66 -11.00
C TYR A 63 14.07 19.80 -9.83
N ALA A 64 15.00 20.34 -9.03
CA ALA A 64 15.62 19.58 -7.94
C ALA A 64 14.62 19.36 -6.81
N ASP A 65 13.91 20.42 -6.41
CA ASP A 65 12.88 20.38 -5.38
C ASP A 65 11.69 19.51 -5.80
N ALA A 66 11.29 19.58 -7.07
CA ALA A 66 10.23 18.73 -7.64
C ALA A 66 10.58 17.24 -7.55
N GLN A 67 11.81 16.87 -7.88
CA GLN A 67 12.27 15.49 -7.75
C GLN A 67 12.33 15.03 -6.29
N HIS A 68 12.85 15.87 -5.39
CA HIS A 68 12.89 15.56 -3.97
C HIS A 68 11.47 15.36 -3.40
N PHE A 69 10.55 16.28 -3.70
CA PHE A 69 9.15 16.18 -3.31
C PHE A 69 8.49 14.91 -3.83
N PHE A 70 8.70 14.57 -5.11
CA PHE A 70 8.14 13.37 -5.71
C PHE A 70 8.63 12.09 -5.01
N ILE A 71 9.92 11.99 -4.72
CA ILE A 71 10.51 10.86 -3.99
C ILE A 71 9.94 10.78 -2.57
N LEU A 72 9.88 11.92 -1.85
CA LEU A 72 9.30 12.00 -0.52
C LEU A 72 7.83 11.51 -0.51
N TYR A 73 7.00 12.01 -1.43
CA TYR A 73 5.59 11.62 -1.55
C TYR A 73 5.43 10.14 -1.90
N LYS A 74 6.22 9.63 -2.85
CA LYS A 74 6.22 8.21 -3.22
C LYS A 74 6.61 7.31 -2.05
N ASN A 75 7.65 7.70 -1.30
CA ASN A 75 8.11 6.92 -0.15
C ASN A 75 7.04 6.88 0.94
N TYR A 76 6.38 8.01 1.22
CA TYR A 76 5.27 8.05 2.18
C TYR A 76 4.11 7.14 1.76
N THR A 77 3.64 7.29 0.52
CA THR A 77 2.50 6.51 0.02
C THR A 77 2.78 5.01 -0.02
N MET A 78 4.04 4.62 -0.24
CA MET A 78 4.47 3.22 -0.13
C MET A 78 4.39 2.69 1.30
N VAL A 79 4.93 3.44 2.27
CA VAL A 79 4.86 3.06 3.68
C VAL A 79 3.41 2.94 4.13
N SER A 80 2.55 3.87 3.72
CA SER A 80 1.13 3.80 4.05
C SER A 80 0.43 2.57 3.43
N ALA A 81 0.79 2.19 2.20
CA ALA A 81 0.28 0.97 1.59
C ALA A 81 0.67 -0.29 2.40
N VAL A 82 1.90 -0.36 2.91
CA VAL A 82 2.34 -1.47 3.77
C VAL A 82 1.54 -1.52 5.08
N LYS A 83 1.22 -0.37 5.70
CA LYS A 83 0.33 -0.32 6.88
C LYS A 83 -1.06 -0.87 6.60
N ALA A 84 -1.61 -0.58 5.42
CA ALA A 84 -2.91 -1.10 5.03
C ALA A 84 -2.87 -2.63 4.89
N VAL A 85 -1.82 -3.18 4.26
CA VAL A 85 -1.62 -4.63 4.13
C VAL A 85 -1.49 -5.30 5.50
N GLU A 86 -0.74 -4.69 6.41
CA GLU A 86 -0.61 -5.18 7.79
C GLU A 86 -1.96 -5.23 8.52
N ALA A 87 -2.77 -4.17 8.39
CA ALA A 87 -4.10 -4.11 8.99
C ALA A 87 -5.02 -5.19 8.41
N ASP A 88 -4.99 -5.40 7.11
CA ASP A 88 -5.76 -6.45 6.43
C ASP A 88 -5.35 -7.84 6.86
N LEU A 89 -4.04 -8.08 6.96
CA LEU A 89 -3.51 -9.35 7.45
C LEU A 89 -3.95 -9.62 8.89
N LYS A 90 -3.94 -8.59 9.75
CA LYS A 90 -4.40 -8.71 11.13
C LYS A 90 -5.90 -9.05 11.20
N MET A 91 -6.73 -8.37 10.42
CA MET A 91 -8.16 -8.66 10.36
C MET A 91 -8.42 -10.09 9.89
N ALA A 92 -7.68 -10.57 8.88
CA ALA A 92 -7.82 -11.94 8.40
C ALA A 92 -7.35 -12.98 9.43
N VAL A 93 -6.26 -12.70 10.15
CA VAL A 93 -5.76 -13.53 11.26
C VAL A 93 -6.78 -13.62 12.40
N ASP A 94 -7.41 -12.51 12.76
CA ASP A 94 -8.43 -12.46 13.80
C ASP A 94 -9.65 -13.28 13.41
N ALA A 95 -10.17 -13.09 12.19
CA ALA A 95 -11.30 -13.85 11.68
C ALA A 95 -10.99 -15.35 11.59
N CYS A 96 -9.83 -15.73 11.05
CA CYS A 96 -9.38 -17.12 11.01
C CYS A 96 -9.24 -17.74 12.40
N SER A 97 -8.76 -16.97 13.38
CA SER A 97 -8.53 -17.44 14.75
C SER A 97 -9.83 -17.61 15.53
N GLU A 98 -10.83 -16.79 15.27
CA GLU A 98 -12.17 -16.89 15.85
C GLU A 98 -12.91 -18.12 15.32
N GLU A 99 -12.92 -18.30 14.00
CA GLU A 99 -13.63 -19.39 13.32
C GLU A 99 -12.89 -20.74 13.42
N ASN A 100 -11.56 -20.72 13.60
CA ASN A 100 -10.73 -21.92 13.71
C ASN A 100 -9.86 -21.92 14.99
N PRO A 101 -10.43 -22.14 16.19
CA PRO A 101 -9.70 -22.04 17.45
C PRO A 101 -8.47 -22.95 17.56
N LYS A 102 -8.45 -24.07 16.84
CA LYS A 102 -7.30 -25.00 16.79
C LYS A 102 -6.08 -24.37 16.11
N MET A 103 -6.28 -23.42 15.19
CA MET A 103 -5.22 -22.75 14.44
C MET A 103 -4.78 -21.43 15.08
N LYS A 104 -5.58 -20.86 16.00
CA LYS A 104 -5.37 -19.55 16.63
C LYS A 104 -3.94 -19.29 17.09
N LYS A 105 -3.32 -20.28 17.76
CA LYS A 105 -1.95 -20.12 18.27
C LYS A 105 -0.94 -19.97 17.13
N ASP A 106 -1.04 -20.80 16.08
CA ASP A 106 -0.13 -20.74 14.93
C ASP A 106 -0.34 -19.46 14.13
N LEU A 107 -1.60 -19.10 13.85
CA LEU A 107 -1.99 -17.87 13.15
C LEU A 107 -1.42 -16.62 13.84
N ASN A 108 -1.64 -16.48 15.14
CA ASN A 108 -1.13 -15.33 15.90
C ASN A 108 0.38 -15.31 15.95
N SER A 109 1.03 -16.45 16.18
CA SER A 109 2.50 -16.53 16.22
C SER A 109 3.12 -16.16 14.88
N ARG A 110 2.52 -16.56 13.76
CA ARG A 110 3.00 -16.21 12.41
C ARG A 110 2.76 -14.75 12.08
N TYR A 111 1.61 -14.20 12.48
CA TYR A 111 1.35 -12.77 12.36
C TYR A 111 2.34 -11.93 13.17
N GLU A 112 2.62 -12.29 14.42
CA GLU A 112 3.61 -11.60 15.25
C GLU A 112 5.00 -11.65 14.60
N ALA A 113 5.43 -12.81 14.12
CA ALA A 113 6.70 -12.95 13.42
C ALA A 113 6.76 -12.12 12.11
N TRP A 114 5.63 -12.03 11.39
CA TRP A 114 5.49 -11.17 10.22
C TRP A 114 5.62 -9.69 10.61
N HIS A 115 4.87 -9.26 11.63
CA HIS A 115 4.82 -7.90 12.14
C HIS A 115 6.21 -7.44 12.57
N ASP A 116 6.89 -8.21 13.43
CA ASP A 116 8.20 -7.86 13.96
C ASP A 116 9.26 -7.69 12.86
N ALA A 117 9.18 -8.50 11.80
CA ALA A 117 10.09 -8.42 10.67
C ALA A 117 9.84 -7.18 9.81
N VAL A 118 8.58 -6.82 9.57
CA VAL A 118 8.21 -5.65 8.77
C VAL A 118 8.38 -4.34 9.57
N ALA A 119 8.10 -4.34 10.87
CA ALA A 119 8.13 -3.17 11.75
C ALA A 119 9.47 -2.43 11.73
N LYS A 120 10.60 -3.17 11.76
CA LYS A 120 11.94 -2.56 11.68
C LYS A 120 12.18 -1.84 10.35
N SER A 121 11.70 -2.41 9.25
CA SER A 121 11.79 -1.80 7.93
C SER A 121 10.90 -0.56 7.85
N MET A 122 9.70 -0.61 8.45
CA MET A 122 8.77 0.51 8.55
C MET A 122 9.31 1.67 9.38
N GLU A 123 9.97 1.39 10.51
CA GLU A 123 10.61 2.40 11.34
C GLU A 123 11.74 3.11 10.56
N SER A 124 12.60 2.33 9.92
CA SER A 124 13.67 2.86 9.06
C SER A 124 13.10 3.73 7.93
N ALA A 125 11.98 3.29 7.33
CA ALA A 125 11.26 4.01 6.30
C ALA A 125 10.78 5.38 6.75
N MET A 126 10.09 5.40 7.89
CA MET A 126 9.55 6.63 8.46
C MET A 126 10.66 7.57 8.92
N SER A 127 11.77 7.04 9.46
CA SER A 127 12.94 7.85 9.79
C SER A 127 13.51 8.53 8.54
N ASN A 128 13.63 7.82 7.41
CA ASN A 128 14.09 8.40 6.16
C ASN A 128 13.14 9.47 5.63
N ILE A 129 11.83 9.24 5.71
CA ILE A 129 10.80 10.23 5.36
C ILE A 129 10.94 11.49 6.22
N ASN A 130 11.07 11.34 7.54
CA ASN A 130 11.25 12.47 8.45
C ASN A 130 12.53 13.26 8.15
N ASN A 131 13.63 12.57 7.84
CA ASN A 131 14.88 13.22 7.44
C ASN A 131 14.71 14.02 6.13
N MET A 132 13.99 13.49 5.14
CA MET A 132 13.67 14.23 3.90
C MET A 132 12.80 15.46 4.19
N ILE A 133 11.79 15.35 5.06
CA ILE A 133 10.94 16.49 5.48
C ILE A 133 11.78 17.59 6.14
N LEU A 134 12.78 17.22 6.94
CA LEU A 134 13.69 18.16 7.60
C LEU A 134 14.71 18.80 6.65
N ALA A 135 15.17 18.05 5.65
CA ALA A 135 16.20 18.49 4.72
C ALA A 135 15.68 19.45 3.64
N GLN A 136 14.38 19.38 3.31
CA GLN A 136 13.77 20.24 2.30
C GLN A 136 13.39 21.62 2.82
N THR A 137 13.31 22.60 1.91
CA THR A 137 12.94 24.00 2.22
C THR A 137 11.75 24.53 1.43
N TYR A 138 11.14 23.72 0.57
CA TYR A 138 10.11 24.14 -0.38
C TYR A 138 8.66 24.04 0.14
N GLU A 139 8.45 23.39 1.28
CA GLU A 139 7.14 23.25 1.90
C GLU A 139 7.25 23.20 3.43
N SER A 140 6.23 23.71 4.11
CA SER A 140 6.16 23.57 5.56
C SER A 140 5.87 22.11 5.95
N ARG A 141 6.40 21.69 7.10
CA ARG A 141 6.12 20.36 7.66
C ARG A 141 4.62 20.10 7.80
N ALA A 142 3.85 21.08 8.29
CA ALA A 142 2.42 20.96 8.49
C ALA A 142 1.67 20.70 7.16
N ASN A 143 2.05 21.36 6.08
CA ASN A 143 1.44 21.16 4.76
C ASN A 143 1.78 19.78 4.18
N LEU A 144 3.01 19.30 4.36
CA LEU A 144 3.39 17.93 3.97
C LEU A 144 2.60 16.88 4.76
N GLU A 145 2.52 17.02 6.08
CA GLU A 145 1.74 16.12 6.93
C GLU A 145 0.24 16.15 6.59
N SER A 146 -0.30 17.31 6.21
CA SER A 146 -1.67 17.43 5.72
C SER A 146 -1.88 16.68 4.41
N LEU A 147 -0.98 16.86 3.43
CA LEU A 147 -1.03 16.15 2.15
C LEU A 147 -0.94 14.62 2.32
N PHE A 148 -0.07 14.18 3.22
CA PHE A 148 0.09 12.77 3.57
C PHE A 148 -1.16 12.17 4.20
N ARG A 149 -1.81 12.92 5.10
CA ARG A 149 -3.10 12.51 5.68
C ARG A 149 -4.19 12.39 4.62
N GLU A 150 -4.28 13.35 3.68
CA GLU A 150 -5.23 13.26 2.57
C GLU A 150 -4.97 12.01 1.71
N ALA A 151 -3.71 11.65 1.49
CA ALA A 151 -3.36 10.41 0.78
C ALA A 151 -3.80 9.14 1.52
N ASP A 152 -3.75 9.16 2.86
CA ASP A 152 -4.24 8.06 3.69
C ASP A 152 -5.76 7.98 3.70
N ASP A 153 -6.44 9.13 3.80
CA ASP A 153 -7.89 9.22 3.75
C ASP A 153 -8.44 8.74 2.41
N VAL A 154 -7.84 9.17 1.28
CA VAL A 154 -8.21 8.68 -0.06
C VAL A 154 -8.03 7.16 -0.17
N ARG A 155 -6.96 6.60 0.43
CA ARG A 155 -6.76 5.15 0.44
C ARG A 155 -7.80 4.44 1.30
N ALA A 156 -8.08 4.93 2.50
CA ALA A 156 -9.08 4.34 3.40
C ALA A 156 -10.49 4.40 2.76
N ASP A 157 -10.83 5.52 2.12
CA ASP A 157 -12.08 5.68 1.37
C ASP A 157 -12.15 4.70 0.20
N THR A 158 -11.03 4.49 -0.51
CA THR A 158 -10.95 3.51 -1.61
C THR A 158 -11.12 2.09 -1.08
N ASP A 159 -10.41 1.76 -0.01
CA ASP A 159 -10.42 0.45 0.64
C ASP A 159 -11.81 0.06 1.18
N SER A 160 -12.52 1.02 1.77
CA SER A 160 -13.88 0.81 2.32
C SER A 160 -14.93 0.43 1.27
N GLN A 161 -14.65 0.66 -0.02
CA GLN A 161 -15.55 0.30 -1.12
C GLN A 161 -15.52 -1.19 -1.43
N PHE A 162 -14.47 -1.89 -1.01
CA PHE A 162 -14.37 -3.32 -1.24
C PHE A 162 -15.08 -4.06 -0.12
N LYS A 163 -16.08 -4.86 -0.49
CA LYS A 163 -16.64 -5.84 0.44
C LYS A 163 -15.58 -6.89 0.74
N LYS A 164 -14.85 -6.69 1.85
CA LYS A 164 -13.89 -7.66 2.37
C LYS A 164 -14.66 -8.84 2.93
N ILE A 165 -14.61 -9.96 2.23
CA ILE A 165 -15.08 -11.24 2.78
C ILE A 165 -13.87 -11.81 3.54
N PRO A 166 -13.91 -11.84 4.88
CA PRO A 166 -12.78 -12.31 5.66
C PRO A 166 -12.51 -13.78 5.35
N VAL A 167 -11.23 -14.10 5.25
CA VAL A 167 -10.76 -15.48 5.14
C VAL A 167 -11.09 -16.19 6.45
N SER A 168 -11.97 -17.19 6.40
CA SER A 168 -12.41 -17.90 7.62
C SER A 168 -12.51 -19.42 7.48
N THR A 169 -12.52 -19.97 6.27
CA THR A 169 -12.50 -21.43 6.12
C THR A 169 -11.13 -21.99 6.48
N PRO A 170 -11.04 -23.20 7.06
CA PRO A 170 -9.76 -23.81 7.43
C PRO A 170 -8.74 -23.78 6.28
N GLU A 171 -9.14 -24.19 5.08
CA GLU A 171 -8.26 -24.29 3.91
C GLU A 171 -7.75 -22.91 3.46
N ALA A 172 -8.58 -21.89 3.58
CA ALA A 172 -8.21 -20.54 3.20
C ALA A 172 -7.30 -19.89 4.27
N CYS A 173 -7.51 -20.22 5.55
CA CYS A 173 -6.62 -19.83 6.64
C CYS A 173 -5.24 -20.50 6.53
N GLU A 174 -5.19 -21.78 6.16
CA GLU A 174 -3.93 -22.49 5.87
C GLU A 174 -3.21 -21.86 4.67
N TYR A 175 -3.94 -21.55 3.60
CA TYR A 175 -3.37 -20.86 2.44
C TYR A 175 -2.82 -19.48 2.82
N MET A 176 -3.57 -18.68 3.57
CA MET A 176 -3.11 -17.38 4.07
C MET A 176 -1.81 -17.52 4.86
N VAL A 177 -1.75 -18.47 5.80
CA VAL A 177 -0.54 -18.80 6.58
C VAL A 177 0.63 -19.12 5.67
N SER A 178 0.41 -19.93 4.62
CA SER A 178 1.47 -20.29 3.66
C SER A 178 2.00 -19.09 2.88
N LYS A 179 1.23 -18.00 2.77
CA LYS A 179 1.58 -16.79 2.03
C LYS A 179 2.14 -15.67 2.89
N MET A 180 1.99 -15.73 4.21
CA MET A 180 2.53 -14.70 5.12
C MET A 180 4.03 -14.47 4.93
N GLU A 181 4.83 -15.54 4.84
CA GLU A 181 6.28 -15.42 4.68
C GLU A 181 6.66 -14.76 3.35
N GLU A 182 5.97 -15.12 2.26
CA GLU A 182 6.16 -14.51 0.95
C GLU A 182 5.81 -13.01 0.99
N THR A 183 4.66 -12.66 1.58
CA THR A 183 4.24 -11.27 1.72
C THR A 183 5.19 -10.47 2.61
N ARG A 184 5.71 -11.06 3.70
CA ARG A 184 6.74 -10.43 4.56
C ARG A 184 7.95 -10.02 3.72
N ASP A 185 8.49 -10.96 2.96
CA ASP A 185 9.71 -10.75 2.18
C ASP A 185 9.47 -9.72 1.06
N GLN A 186 8.30 -9.75 0.43
CA GLN A 186 7.88 -8.74 -0.54
C GLN A 186 7.77 -7.34 0.09
N MET A 187 7.19 -7.20 1.28
CA MET A 187 7.06 -5.89 1.94
C MET A 187 8.42 -5.34 2.37
N ILE A 188 9.29 -6.19 2.93
CA ILE A 188 10.66 -5.80 3.29
C ILE A 188 11.44 -5.37 2.04
N SER A 189 11.33 -6.14 0.94
CA SER A 189 11.95 -5.80 -0.34
C SER A 189 11.44 -4.46 -0.88
N LEU A 190 10.12 -4.27 -0.87
CA LEU A 190 9.48 -3.04 -1.33
C LEU A 190 9.93 -1.81 -0.53
N LEU A 191 9.97 -1.91 0.80
CA LEU A 191 10.49 -0.87 1.67
C LEU A 191 11.97 -0.60 1.36
N SER A 192 12.82 -1.63 1.39
CA SER A 192 14.26 -1.46 1.16
C SER A 192 14.61 -0.85 -0.21
N THR A 193 13.86 -1.19 -1.26
CA THR A 193 14.10 -0.70 -2.63
C THR A 193 13.51 0.69 -2.87
N THR A 194 12.44 1.06 -2.18
CA THR A 194 11.75 2.33 -2.39
C THR A 194 12.33 3.45 -1.54
N LEU A 195 12.88 3.13 -0.36
CA LEU A 195 13.43 4.11 0.59
C LEU A 195 14.83 4.61 0.24
N VAL A 196 15.12 4.69 -1.05
CA VAL A 196 16.33 5.32 -1.59
C VAL A 196 16.24 6.82 -1.28
N THR A 197 17.21 7.33 -0.54
CA THR A 197 17.32 8.77 -0.25
C THR A 197 17.63 9.55 -1.53
N TYR A 198 17.17 10.80 -1.64
CA TYR A 198 17.41 11.66 -2.80
C TYR A 198 18.88 11.69 -3.29
N PRO A 199 19.91 11.81 -2.42
CA PRO A 199 21.30 11.76 -2.86
C PRO A 199 21.67 10.48 -3.61
N THR A 200 21.13 9.34 -3.18
CA THR A 200 21.34 8.03 -3.82
C THR A 200 20.57 7.90 -5.12
N ALA A 201 19.39 8.52 -5.23
CA ALA A 201 18.63 8.57 -6.47
C ALA A 201 19.35 9.41 -7.53
N VAL A 202 19.94 10.55 -7.14
CA VAL A 202 20.74 11.41 -8.02
C VAL A 202 22.04 10.73 -8.45
N GLN A 203 22.73 10.02 -7.55
CA GLN A 203 23.95 9.28 -7.91
C GLN A 203 23.71 8.16 -8.92
N ARG A 204 22.53 7.51 -8.88
CA ARG A 204 22.17 6.45 -9.83
C ARG A 204 21.75 6.97 -11.21
N SER A 205 21.40 8.25 -11.33
CA SER A 205 20.97 8.86 -12.59
C SER A 205 22.09 9.62 -13.32
N GLN A 206 23.29 9.70 -12.73
CA GLN A 206 24.47 10.22 -13.42
C GLN A 206 25.10 9.11 -14.28
N PRO A 207 25.31 9.34 -15.59
CA PRO A 207 25.86 8.35 -16.53
C PRO A 207 27.32 8.00 -16.28
#